data_AF-A0A7Y6AGU9-F1
#
_entry.id   AF-A0A7Y6AGU9-F1
#
_cell.length_a   1.000
_cell.length_b   1.000
_cell.length_c   1.000
_cell.angle_alpha   90.00
_cell.angle_beta   90.00
_cell.angle_gamma   90.00
#
_symmetry.space_group_name_H-M   'P 1'
#
loop_
_entity.id
_entity.type
_entity.pdbx_description
1 polymer ?
#
loop_
_entity_poly.entity_id
_entity_poly.type
_entity_poly.pdbx_seq_one_letter_code
_entity_poly.pdbx_strand_id
1 'polypeptide(L)'
;VPTKLYEYLGCGLAVVATPLPRMARIVDESGAGRVVRDAEDAVRVLREWAGRPDDLRALRKSALEWADRNIAGVSPSDELARTISDLVRAAERRAGPDR
;
A
#
# COMPACT_ATOMS: atom_id res chain seq x y z
N VAL A 1 9.76 2.07 -3.01
CA VAL A 1 8.38 1.64 -2.66
C VAL A 1 8.25 1.65 -1.14
N PRO A 2 7.23 2.28 -0.52
CA PRO A 2 7.07 2.30 0.94
C PRO A 2 6.53 0.95 1.45
N THR A 3 7.32 -0.11 1.33
CA THR A 3 6.89 -1.50 1.63
C THR A 3 6.31 -1.66 3.02
N LYS A 4 6.91 -1.00 4.04
CA LYS A 4 6.39 -1.03 5.42
C LYS A 4 4.99 -0.46 5.57
N LEU A 5 4.64 0.56 4.80
CA LEU A 5 3.29 1.12 4.86
C LEU A 5 2.26 0.11 4.37
N TYR A 6 2.54 -0.58 3.25
CA TYR A 6 1.68 -1.64 2.75
C TYR A 6 1.57 -2.83 3.72
N GLU A 7 2.69 -3.26 4.32
CA GLU A 7 2.70 -4.32 5.34
C GLU A 7 1.82 -3.96 6.54
N TYR A 8 1.94 -2.74 7.06
CA TYR A 8 1.16 -2.28 8.21
C TYR A 8 -0.34 -2.21 7.89
N LEU A 9 -0.70 -1.73 6.70
CA LEU A 9 -2.09 -1.70 6.26
C LEU A 9 -2.66 -3.12 6.09
N GLY A 10 -1.89 -4.04 5.50
CA GLY A 10 -2.26 -5.45 5.38
C GLY A 10 -2.46 -6.15 6.73
N CYS A 11 -1.73 -5.74 7.76
CA CYS A 11 -1.92 -6.21 9.14
C CYS A 11 -3.05 -5.49 9.89
N GLY A 12 -3.77 -4.56 9.26
CA GLY A 12 -4.85 -3.80 9.89
C GLY A 12 -4.37 -2.82 10.97
N LEU A 13 -3.19 -2.22 10.78
CA LEU A 13 -2.64 -1.22 11.70
C LEU A 13 -3.04 0.19 11.23
N ALA A 14 -3.40 1.05 12.19
CA ALA A 14 -3.48 2.48 11.96
C ALA A 14 -2.06 3.06 11.91
N VAL A 15 -1.80 3.99 10.99
CA VAL A 15 -0.43 4.43 10.68
C VAL A 15 -0.22 5.93 10.89
N VAL A 16 0.93 6.28 11.45
CA VAL A 16 1.44 7.65 11.49
C VAL A 16 2.61 7.72 10.52
N ALA A 17 2.57 8.63 9.55
CA ALA A 17 3.58 8.74 8.49
C ALA A 17 4.13 10.16 8.36
N THR A 18 5.37 10.28 7.87
CA THR A 18 5.99 11.57 7.52
C THR A 18 5.48 12.08 6.17
N PRO A 19 5.59 13.39 5.87
CA PRO A 19 4.93 14.02 4.72
C PRO A 19 5.72 13.82 3.42
N LEU A 20 6.09 12.58 3.13
CA LEU A 20 6.65 12.21 1.83
C LEU A 20 5.51 12.00 0.83
N PRO A 21 5.60 12.49 -0.42
CA PRO A 21 4.46 12.54 -1.34
C PRO A 21 3.69 11.22 -1.49
N ARG A 22 4.41 10.10 -1.64
CA ARG A 22 3.79 8.78 -1.77
C ARG A 22 3.20 8.25 -0.46
N MET A 23 3.84 8.53 0.69
CA MET A 23 3.31 8.14 2.01
C MET A 23 1.98 8.88 2.27
N ALA A 24 1.98 10.20 2.06
CA ALA A 24 0.82 11.04 2.29
C ALA A 24 -0.38 10.60 1.43
N ARG A 25 -0.13 10.33 0.14
CA ARG A 25 -1.15 9.82 -0.77
C ARG A 25 -1.76 8.51 -0.30
N ILE A 26 -0.95 7.52 0.11
CA ILE A 26 -1.45 6.23 0.59
C ILE A 26 -2.25 6.40 1.89
N VAL A 27 -1.79 7.25 2.81
CA VAL A 27 -2.51 7.53 4.07
C VAL A 27 -3.86 8.18 3.81
N ASP A 28 -3.93 9.11 2.85
CA ASP A 28 -5.17 9.77 2.44
C ASP A 28 -6.14 8.78 1.75
N GLU A 29 -5.66 8.04 0.75
CA GLU A 29 -6.46 7.05 0.01
C GLU A 29 -6.98 5.90 0.89
N SER A 30 -6.20 5.47 1.88
CA SER A 30 -6.59 4.39 2.79
C SER A 30 -7.52 4.83 3.90
N GLY A 31 -7.53 6.12 4.25
CA GLY A 31 -8.22 6.63 5.44
C GLY A 31 -7.72 6.00 6.75
N ALA A 32 -6.57 5.32 6.73
CA ALA A 32 -6.12 4.43 7.80
C ALA A 32 -5.06 5.07 8.71
N GLY A 33 -4.90 6.40 8.68
CA GLY A 33 -3.82 7.03 9.41
C GLY A 33 -3.80 8.55 9.42
N ARG A 34 -2.65 9.10 9.80
CA ARG A 34 -2.35 10.53 9.82
C ARG A 34 -0.95 10.80 9.29
N VAL A 35 -0.82 11.91 8.56
CA VAL A 35 0.47 12.46 8.17
C VAL A 35 0.87 13.51 9.19
N VAL A 36 2.07 13.43 9.74
CA VAL A 36 2.59 14.32 10.79
C VAL A 36 3.90 14.96 10.35
N ARG A 37 4.13 16.21 10.75
CA ARG A 37 5.30 16.98 10.31
C ARG A 37 6.50 16.83 11.25
N ASP A 38 6.24 16.54 12.52
CA ASP A 38 7.22 16.45 13.58
C ASP A 38 6.77 15.49 14.70
N ALA A 39 7.61 15.36 15.72
CA ALA A 39 7.36 14.50 16.87
C ALA A 39 6.19 14.97 17.75
N GLU A 40 5.95 16.28 17.84
CA GLU A 40 4.87 16.83 18.66
C GLU A 40 3.51 16.52 18.03
N ASP A 41 3.39 16.70 16.71
CA ASP A 41 2.24 16.27 15.92
C ASP A 41 1.99 14.75 16.08
N ALA A 42 3.05 13.93 16.07
CA ALA A 42 2.94 12.48 16.29
C ALA A 42 2.42 12.14 17.69
N VAL A 43 2.97 12.76 18.74
CA VAL A 43 2.53 12.55 20.13
C VAL A 43 1.06 12.93 20.30
N ARG A 44 0.64 14.06 19.71
CA ARG A 44 -0.76 14.51 19.76
C ARG A 44 -1.69 13.46 19.16
N VAL A 45 -1.40 12.97 17.95
CA VAL A 45 -2.20 11.94 17.27
C VAL A 45 -2.27 10.65 18.09
N LEU A 46 -1.13 10.18 18.63
CA LEU A 46 -1.10 8.94 19.40
C LEU A 46 -1.91 9.05 20.70
N ARG A 47 -1.86 10.20 21.39
CA ARG A 47 -2.70 10.46 22.57
C ARG A 47 -4.19 10.52 22.21
N GLU A 48 -4.52 11.16 21.09
CA GLU A 48 -5.89 11.27 20.58
C GLU A 48 -6.50 9.89 20.28
N TRP A 49 -5.71 8.97 19.71
CA TRP A 49 -6.12 7.59 19.47
C TRP A 49 -6.23 6.78 20.77
N ALA A 50 -5.30 6.96 21.71
CA ALA A 50 -5.37 6.31 23.01
C ALA A 50 -6.63 6.72 23.80
N GLY A 51 -7.05 7.98 23.68
CA GLY A 51 -8.27 8.49 24.31
C GLY A 51 -9.57 8.13 23.59
N ARG A 52 -9.51 7.63 22.35
CA ARG A 52 -10.70 7.28 21.54
C ARG A 52 -10.53 5.93 20.83
N PRO A 53 -10.68 4.80 21.57
CA PRO A 53 -10.45 3.46 21.03
C PRO A 53 -11.37 3.07 19.86
N ASP A 54 -12.58 3.62 19.78
CA ASP A 54 -13.50 3.39 18.65
C ASP A 54 -12.98 4.01 17.36
N ASP A 55 -12.44 5.23 17.42
CA ASP A 55 -11.84 5.89 16.25
C ASP A 55 -10.61 5.13 15.77
N LEU A 56 -9.78 4.64 16.70
CA LEU A 56 -8.65 3.77 16.36
C LEU A 56 -9.12 2.47 15.69
N ARG A 57 -10.21 1.85 16.18
CA ARG A 57 -10.80 0.65 15.56
C ARG A 57 -11.31 0.95 14.14
N ALA A 58 -11.92 2.11 13.92
CA ALA A 58 -12.36 2.54 12.59
C ALA A 58 -11.18 2.66 11.61
N LEU A 59 -10.07 3.30 12.02
CA LEU A 59 -8.86 3.41 11.20
C LEU A 59 -8.28 2.04 10.84
N ARG A 60 -8.26 1.09 11.79
CA ARG A 60 -7.78 -0.28 11.56
C ARG A 60 -8.67 -1.06 10.60
N LYS A 61 -9.99 -0.82 10.65
CA LYS A 61 -10.94 -1.38 9.68
C LYS A 61 -10.66 -0.82 8.28
N SER A 62 -10.49 0.49 8.16
CA SER A 62 -10.13 1.13 6.88
C SER A 62 -8.82 0.61 6.30
N ALA A 63 -7.83 0.30 7.16
CA ALA A 63 -6.57 -0.32 6.74
C ALA A 63 -6.80 -1.67 6.03
N LEU A 64 -7.59 -2.56 6.65
CA LEU A 64 -7.89 -3.88 6.09
C LEU A 64 -8.71 -3.77 4.79
N GLU A 65 -9.73 -2.92 4.76
CA GLU A 65 -10.55 -2.70 3.56
C GLU A 65 -9.73 -2.14 2.39
N TRP A 66 -8.81 -1.22 2.67
CA TRP A 66 -7.93 -0.70 1.64
C TRP A 66 -6.93 -1.77 1.18
N ALA A 67 -6.36 -2.56 2.09
CA ALA A 67 -5.43 -3.64 1.76
C ALA A 67 -6.11 -4.72 0.90
N ASP A 68 -7.33 -5.11 1.22
CA ASP A 68 -8.11 -6.07 0.44
C ASP A 68 -8.34 -5.59 -1.00
N ARG A 69 -8.59 -4.29 -1.19
CA ARG A 69 -8.79 -3.70 -2.53
C ARG A 69 -7.50 -3.46 -3.32
N ASN A 70 -6.36 -3.23 -2.65
CA ASN A 70 -5.16 -2.69 -3.30
C ASN A 70 -3.91 -3.57 -3.21
N ILE A 71 -3.89 -4.54 -2.29
CA ILE A 71 -2.77 -5.47 -2.07
C ILE A 71 -3.18 -6.89 -2.43
N ALA A 72 -4.39 -7.31 -2.09
CA ALA A 72 -4.87 -8.63 -2.44
C ALA A 72 -5.16 -8.72 -3.95
N GLY A 73 -4.87 -9.89 -4.55
CA GLY A 73 -5.12 -10.18 -5.96
C GLY A 73 -3.85 -10.21 -6.83
N VAL A 74 -4.03 -9.92 -8.11
CA VAL A 74 -2.95 -9.88 -9.10
C VAL A 74 -1.97 -8.77 -8.73
N SER A 75 -0.73 -9.15 -8.46
CA SER A 75 0.32 -8.19 -8.16
C SER A 75 0.88 -7.56 -9.44
N PRO A 76 1.49 -6.36 -9.37
CA PRO A 76 2.24 -5.80 -10.49
C PRO A 76 3.35 -6.72 -11.00
N SER A 77 3.88 -7.60 -10.14
CA SER A 77 4.86 -8.63 -10.53
C SER A 77 4.23 -9.69 -11.44
N ASP A 78 2.97 -10.06 -11.22
CA ASP A 78 2.25 -10.99 -12.08
C ASP A 78 1.97 -10.38 -13.46
N GLU A 79 1.61 -9.10 -13.52
CA GLU A 79 1.47 -8.36 -14.79
C GLU A 79 2.80 -8.25 -15.53
N LEU A 80 3.89 -7.97 -14.82
CA LEU A 80 5.22 -7.94 -15.40
C LEU A 80 5.60 -9.32 -15.95
N ALA A 81 5.36 -10.39 -15.20
CA ALA A 81 5.65 -11.75 -15.64
C ALA A 81 4.84 -12.14 -16.89
N ARG A 82 3.56 -11.75 -16.98
CA ARG A 82 2.74 -11.93 -18.19
C ARG A 82 3.31 -11.16 -19.37
N THR A 83 3.64 -9.88 -19.16
CA THR A 83 4.18 -9.01 -20.20
C THR A 83 5.49 -9.56 -20.78
N ILE A 84 6.40 -10.03 -19.92
CA ILE A 84 7.64 -10.68 -20.33
C ILE A 84 7.34 -11.97 -21.10
N SER A 85 6.43 -12.81 -20.61
CA SER A 85 6.05 -14.07 -21.26
C SER A 85 5.48 -13.84 -22.66
N ASP A 86 4.63 -12.84 -22.84
CA ASP A 86 4.04 -12.49 -24.13
C ASP A 86 5.10 -11.96 -25.10
N LEU A 87 6.06 -11.18 -24.61
CA LEU A 87 7.17 -10.66 -25.40
C LEU A 87 8.10 -11.78 -25.89
N VAL A 88 8.44 -12.73 -25.02
CA VAL A 88 9.26 -13.91 -25.38
C VAL A 88 8.56 -14.75 -26.45
N ARG A 89 7.28 -15.09 -26.24
CA ARG A 89 6.50 -15.86 -27.22
C ARG A 89 6.37 -15.13 -28.56
N ALA A 90 6.25 -13.81 -28.54
CA ALA A 90 6.21 -13.01 -29.77
C ALA A 90 7.55 -13.02 -30.50
N ALA A 91 8.66 -12.99 -29.78
CA ALA A 91 10.00 -13.09 -30.35
C ALA A 91 10.24 -14.48 -30.99
N GLU A 92 9.85 -15.56 -30.31
CA GLU A 92 9.96 -16.94 -30.82
C GLU A 92 9.15 -17.13 -32.11
N ARG A 93 7.91 -16.62 -32.16
CA ARG A 93 7.08 -16.69 -33.38
C ARG A 93 7.67 -15.93 -34.56
N ARG A 94 8.37 -14.81 -34.30
CA ARG A 94 9.08 -14.03 -35.35
C ARG A 94 10.35 -14.74 -35.82
N ALA A 95 10.89 -15.65 -35.03
CA ALA A 95 12.11 -16.41 -35.32
C ALA A 95 11.81 -17.81 -35.91
N GLY A 96 10.67 -18.01 -36.58
CA GLY A 96 10.22 -19.31 -37.13
C GLY A 96 11.26 -20.12 -37.92
N PRO A 97 11.00 -21.42 -38.17
CA PRO A 97 11.99 -22.51 -38.23
C PRO A 97 12.93 -22.56 -39.44
N ASP A 98 13.09 -21.49 -40.21
CA ASP A 98 14.04 -21.45 -41.34
C ASP A 98 15.37 -20.78 -40.93
N ARG A 99 16.28 -21.60 -40.38
CA ARG A 99 17.72 -21.53 -40.60
C ARG A 99 18.33 -22.92 -40.61
#